data_AF-A0A4R1KDZ6-F1
#
_entry.id   AF-A0A4R1KDZ6-F1
#
_cell.length_a   1.000
_cell.length_b   1.000
_cell.length_c   1.000
_cell.angle_alpha   90.00
_cell.angle_beta   90.00
_cell.angle_gamma   90.00
#
_symmetry.space_group_name_H-M   'P 1'
#
loop_
_entity.id
_entity.type
_entity.pdbx_description
1 polymer ?
#
loop_
_entity_poly.entity_id
_entity_poly.type
_entity_poly.pdbx_seq_one_letter_code
_entity_poly.pdbx_strand_id
1 'polypeptide(L)'
;MEWDITADQINDGELTFSLTEFTNKMFKMVSAEVAESQQAPEGAGNEPDAVENYFVQYYACFYNYMLCLATDRSRWGFVSHTKRLTIHQDIRKKFIDKKYLILLAEEQKETVDIFKAVLKRFVSDLIEAGVSTNRLPQMIYMQQLNSFSSIIPSIMKNEKGRKLLIRIEFHNSFFGSLKSLFKLPIGG
;
A
#
# COMPACT_ATOMS: atom_id res chain seq x y z
N MET A 1 -0.06 -13.21 -8.02
CA MET A 1 -0.62 -13.06 -6.66
C MET A 1 -2.10 -13.39 -6.73
N GLU A 2 -2.58 -14.28 -5.88
CA GLU A 2 -3.99 -14.71 -5.88
C GLU A 2 -4.61 -14.44 -4.51
N TRP A 3 -5.78 -13.79 -4.51
CA TRP A 3 -6.51 -13.48 -3.29
C TRP A 3 -7.65 -14.46 -3.09
N ASP A 4 -7.75 -15.05 -1.90
CA ASP A 4 -8.91 -15.90 -1.53
C ASP A 4 -10.20 -15.08 -1.28
N ILE A 5 -10.16 -13.76 -1.52
CA ILE A 5 -11.24 -12.82 -1.27
C ILE A 5 -11.33 -11.83 -2.43
N THR A 6 -12.53 -11.35 -2.72
CA THR A 6 -12.78 -10.35 -3.78
C THR A 6 -13.10 -8.98 -3.17
N ALA A 7 -12.97 -7.92 -3.97
CA ALA A 7 -13.34 -6.56 -3.55
C ALA A 7 -14.84 -6.43 -3.22
N ASP A 8 -15.70 -7.16 -3.94
CA ASP A 8 -17.15 -7.13 -3.76
C ASP A 8 -17.57 -7.71 -2.41
N GLN A 9 -17.00 -8.85 -2.02
CA GLN A 9 -17.22 -9.46 -0.69
C GLN A 9 -16.86 -8.51 0.47
N ILE A 10 -15.87 -7.64 0.28
CA ILE A 10 -15.50 -6.64 1.29
C ILE A 10 -16.49 -5.46 1.28
N ASN A 11 -16.87 -4.99 0.09
CA ASN A 11 -17.77 -3.85 -0.11
C ASN A 11 -19.20 -4.14 0.37
N ASP A 12 -19.71 -5.35 0.12
CA ASP A 12 -21.06 -5.79 0.50
C ASP A 12 -21.15 -6.15 1.99
N GLY A 13 -20.02 -6.07 2.71
CA GLY A 13 -19.93 -6.35 4.14
C GLY A 13 -19.91 -7.84 4.47
N GLU A 14 -19.96 -8.74 3.47
CA GLU A 14 -19.92 -10.20 3.64
C GLU A 14 -18.66 -10.66 4.37
N LEU A 15 -17.53 -9.97 4.16
CA LEU A 15 -16.26 -10.30 4.79
C LEU A 15 -15.57 -9.07 5.37
N THR A 16 -15.27 -9.09 6.68
CA THR A 16 -14.41 -8.10 7.34
C THR A 16 -12.95 -8.37 6.98
N PHE A 17 -12.32 -7.45 6.24
CA PHE A 17 -10.89 -7.48 5.96
C PHE A 17 -10.26 -6.13 6.27
N SER A 18 -9.46 -6.08 7.34
CA SER A 18 -8.87 -4.86 7.87
C SER A 18 -7.62 -4.42 7.08
N LEU A 19 -7.25 -3.14 7.24
CA LEU A 19 -6.00 -2.61 6.68
C LEU A 19 -4.76 -3.38 7.15
N THR A 20 -4.77 -3.87 8.39
CA THR A 20 -3.67 -4.65 8.96
C THR A 20 -3.59 -6.04 8.34
N GLU A 21 -4.72 -6.73 8.16
CA GLU A 21 -4.75 -8.04 7.50
C GLU A 21 -4.31 -7.93 6.04
N PHE A 22 -4.79 -6.91 5.32
CA PHE A 22 -4.36 -6.59 3.97
C PHE A 22 -2.85 -6.36 3.89
N THR A 23 -2.31 -5.51 4.77
CA THR A 23 -0.88 -5.17 4.83
C THR A 23 -0.02 -6.41 5.10
N ASN A 24 -0.42 -7.25 6.05
CA ASN A 24 0.30 -8.48 6.38
C ASN A 24 0.21 -9.53 5.26
N LYS A 25 -0.96 -9.73 4.65
CA LYS A 25 -1.14 -10.68 3.55
C LYS A 25 -0.34 -10.26 2.32
N MET A 26 -0.40 -8.98 1.95
CA MET A 26 0.37 -8.44 0.83
C MET A 26 1.88 -8.59 1.08
N PHE A 27 2.37 -8.31 2.29
CA PHE A 27 3.79 -8.49 2.60
C PHE A 27 4.25 -9.94 2.39
N LYS A 28 3.47 -10.92 2.85
CA LYS A 28 3.78 -12.34 2.67
C LYS A 28 3.83 -12.72 1.18
N MET A 29 2.84 -12.28 0.40
CA MET A 29 2.75 -12.60 -1.02
C MET A 29 3.89 -11.96 -1.82
N VAL A 30 4.18 -10.68 -1.58
CA VAL A 30 5.29 -9.96 -2.22
C VAL A 30 6.64 -10.57 -1.84
N SER A 31 6.83 -10.93 -0.57
CA SER A 31 8.08 -11.54 -0.12
C SER A 31 8.31 -12.91 -0.77
N ALA A 32 7.27 -13.72 -0.92
CA ALA A 32 7.35 -14.99 -1.64
C ALA A 32 7.72 -14.80 -3.11
N GLU A 33 7.05 -13.88 -3.81
CA GLU A 33 7.34 -13.58 -5.23
C GLU A 33 8.77 -13.08 -5.43
N VAL A 34 9.24 -12.19 -4.55
CA VAL A 34 10.61 -11.68 -4.60
C VAL A 34 11.62 -12.80 -4.35
N ALA A 35 11.35 -13.70 -3.40
CA ALA A 35 12.21 -14.84 -3.11
C ALA A 35 12.28 -15.83 -4.28
N GLU A 36 11.15 -16.12 -4.93
CA GLU A 36 11.07 -17.01 -6.10
C GLU A 36 11.75 -16.43 -7.34
N SER A 37 11.69 -15.10 -7.52
CA SER A 37 12.28 -14.42 -8.68
C SER A 37 13.82 -14.43 -8.71
N GLN A 38 14.49 -15.03 -7.71
CA GLN A 38 15.94 -14.99 -7.50
C GLN A 38 16.54 -13.56 -7.51
N GLN A 39 15.71 -12.52 -7.37
CA GLN A 39 16.15 -11.12 -7.24
C GLN A 39 16.63 -10.79 -5.83
N ALA A 40 16.91 -11.80 -5.00
CA ALA A 40 17.66 -11.61 -3.77
C ALA A 40 19.02 -11.01 -4.16
N PRO A 41 19.44 -9.89 -3.56
CA PRO A 41 20.56 -9.12 -4.06
C PRO A 41 21.83 -9.98 -4.05
N GLU A 42 22.46 -10.15 -5.22
CA GLU A 42 23.83 -10.64 -5.35
C GLU A 42 24.74 -9.65 -4.60
N GLY A 43 25.07 -9.96 -3.34
CA GLY A 43 25.85 -9.08 -2.47
C GLY A 43 25.18 -8.72 -1.15
N ALA A 44 23.94 -9.14 -0.88
CA ALA A 44 23.60 -9.42 0.51
C ALA A 44 24.49 -10.60 0.91
N GLY A 45 25.53 -10.32 1.72
CA GLY A 45 26.13 -11.40 2.49
C GLY A 45 25.03 -12.20 3.19
N ASN A 46 25.32 -13.42 3.61
CA ASN A 46 24.36 -14.30 4.30
C ASN A 46 23.86 -13.75 5.66
N GLU A 47 23.91 -12.43 5.88
CA GLU A 47 23.34 -11.70 7.00
C GLU A 47 21.81 -11.62 6.84
N PRO A 48 21.05 -12.28 7.73
CA PRO A 48 19.58 -12.29 7.68
C PRO A 48 18.95 -10.89 7.65
N ASP A 49 19.57 -9.93 8.34
CA ASP A 49 19.10 -8.54 8.46
C ASP A 49 19.14 -7.79 7.12
N ALA A 50 20.11 -8.10 6.23
CA ALA A 50 20.23 -7.47 4.92
C ALA A 50 19.12 -7.94 3.97
N VAL A 51 18.78 -9.22 4.03
CA VAL A 51 17.72 -9.85 3.25
C VAL A 51 16.35 -9.36 3.69
N GLU A 52 16.09 -9.32 5.00
CA GLU A 52 14.84 -8.77 5.55
C GLU A 52 14.65 -7.30 5.15
N ASN A 53 15.71 -6.49 5.26
CA ASN A 53 15.68 -5.09 4.84
C ASN A 53 15.38 -4.94 3.33
N TYR A 54 15.90 -5.83 2.48
CA TYR A 54 15.57 -5.82 1.05
C TYR A 54 14.08 -6.09 0.80
N PHE A 55 13.51 -7.11 1.44
CA PHE A 55 12.07 -7.42 1.33
C PHE A 55 11.20 -6.26 1.81
N VAL A 56 11.55 -5.63 2.94
CA VAL A 56 10.84 -4.47 3.47
C VAL A 56 10.86 -3.30 2.48
N GLN A 57 12.02 -2.99 1.88
CA GLN A 57 12.14 -1.90 0.91
C GLN A 57 11.36 -2.17 -0.38
N TYR A 58 11.39 -3.40 -0.88
CA TYR A 58 10.64 -3.81 -2.06
C TYR A 58 9.15 -3.71 -1.79
N TYR A 59 8.71 -4.29 -0.67
CA TYR A 59 7.32 -4.23 -0.22
C TYR A 59 6.83 -2.78 -0.07
N ALA A 60 7.61 -1.90 0.55
CA ALA A 60 7.23 -0.50 0.71
C ALA A 60 7.02 0.19 -0.65
N CYS A 61 7.88 -0.08 -1.65
CA CYS A 61 7.71 0.45 -3.01
C CYS A 61 6.46 -0.12 -3.70
N PHE A 62 6.24 -1.44 -3.57
CA PHE A 62 5.05 -2.11 -4.10
C PHE A 62 3.76 -1.54 -3.47
N TYR A 63 3.68 -1.52 -2.14
CA TYR A 63 2.55 -0.98 -1.39
C TYR A 63 2.26 0.47 -1.76
N ASN A 64 3.28 1.33 -1.83
CA ASN A 64 3.11 2.72 -2.20
C ASN A 64 2.55 2.89 -3.62
N TYR A 65 2.95 2.01 -4.55
CA TYR A 65 2.42 2.03 -5.90
C TYR A 65 0.96 1.60 -5.93
N MET A 66 0.61 0.49 -5.26
CA MET A 66 -0.77 0.02 -5.10
C MET A 66 -1.63 1.08 -4.42
N LEU A 67 -1.13 1.75 -3.38
CA LEU A 67 -1.82 2.86 -2.71
C LEU A 67 -2.09 4.01 -3.68
N CYS A 68 -1.11 4.38 -4.49
CA CYS A 68 -1.28 5.44 -5.47
C CYS A 68 -2.34 5.08 -6.53
N LEU A 69 -2.39 3.83 -6.98
CA LEU A 69 -3.45 3.35 -7.88
C LEU A 69 -4.82 3.29 -7.18
N ALA A 70 -4.86 2.86 -5.93
CA ALA A 70 -6.09 2.76 -5.14
C ALA A 70 -6.70 4.13 -4.80
N THR A 71 -5.85 5.16 -4.64
CA THR A 71 -6.27 6.53 -4.27
C THR A 71 -6.25 7.50 -5.45
N ASP A 72 -6.19 6.99 -6.69
CA ASP A 72 -6.16 7.76 -7.94
C ASP A 72 -5.07 8.86 -7.96
N ARG A 73 -3.95 8.64 -7.27
CA ARG A 73 -2.82 9.56 -7.25
C ARG A 73 -2.00 9.43 -8.52
N SER A 74 -1.38 10.55 -8.90
CA SER A 74 -0.50 10.57 -10.07
C SER A 74 0.68 9.62 -9.89
N ARG A 75 0.98 8.85 -10.94
CA ARG A 75 2.20 8.04 -11.06
C ARG A 75 3.47 8.88 -10.86
N TRP A 76 3.43 10.14 -11.29
CA TRP A 76 4.53 11.10 -11.09
C TRP A 76 4.82 11.36 -9.61
N GLY A 77 3.78 11.46 -8.78
CA GLY A 77 3.91 11.59 -7.33
C GLY A 77 4.63 10.39 -6.72
N PHE A 78 4.23 9.17 -7.11
CA PHE A 78 4.90 7.94 -6.71
C PHE A 78 6.38 7.93 -7.13
N VAL A 79 6.67 8.15 -8.42
CA VAL A 79 8.05 8.12 -8.93
C VAL A 79 8.93 9.17 -8.25
N SER A 80 8.39 10.38 -8.01
CA SER A 80 9.10 11.46 -7.29
C SER A 80 9.43 11.07 -5.85
N HIS A 81 8.50 10.41 -5.16
CA HIS A 81 8.73 9.87 -3.82
C HIS A 81 9.81 8.78 -3.85
N THR A 82 9.67 7.76 -4.71
CA THR A 82 10.61 6.63 -4.83
C THR A 82 12.04 7.08 -5.13
N LYS A 83 12.23 8.11 -5.97
CA LYS A 83 13.55 8.68 -6.27
C LYS A 83 14.28 9.25 -5.05
N ARG A 84 13.55 9.68 -4.02
CA ARG A 84 14.10 10.29 -2.79
C ARG A 84 14.37 9.26 -1.69
N LEU A 85 13.92 8.02 -1.86
CA LEU A 85 14.11 6.97 -0.86
C LEU A 85 15.55 6.47 -0.83
N THR A 86 16.08 6.30 0.37
CA THR A 86 17.36 5.61 0.60
C THR A 86 17.12 4.10 0.61
N ILE A 87 17.02 3.49 -0.57
CA ILE A 87 16.74 2.07 -0.80
C ILE A 87 17.75 1.46 -1.79
N HIS A 88 17.76 0.14 -1.90
CA HIS A 88 18.58 -0.60 -2.85
C HIS A 88 18.41 -0.06 -4.28
N GLN A 89 19.52 0.09 -5.01
CA GLN A 89 19.50 0.75 -6.32
C GLN A 89 18.65 0.00 -7.33
N ASP A 90 18.64 -1.33 -7.29
CA ASP A 90 17.88 -2.14 -8.23
C ASP A 90 16.36 -2.09 -7.98
N ILE A 91 15.94 -2.07 -6.70
CA ILE A 91 14.55 -1.78 -6.33
C ILE A 91 14.17 -0.40 -6.87
N ARG A 92 15.00 0.62 -6.63
CA ARG A 92 14.75 1.97 -7.15
C ARG A 92 14.61 1.98 -8.66
N LYS A 93 15.54 1.38 -9.40
CA LYS A 93 15.50 1.31 -10.88
C LYS A 93 14.21 0.65 -11.36
N LYS A 94 13.82 -0.47 -10.74
CA LYS A 94 12.59 -1.21 -11.06
C LYS A 94 11.35 -0.32 -10.88
N PHE A 95 11.21 0.32 -9.73
CA PHE A 95 10.02 1.13 -9.39
C PHE A 95 10.04 2.58 -9.93
N ILE A 96 11.06 2.99 -10.71
CA ILE A 96 10.99 4.21 -11.52
C ILE A 96 10.81 3.90 -13.02
N ASP A 97 10.91 2.64 -13.43
CA ASP A 97 10.74 2.23 -14.81
C ASP A 97 9.26 2.26 -15.22
N LYS A 98 8.96 3.03 -16.27
CA LYS A 98 7.58 3.24 -16.71
C LYS A 98 6.93 1.96 -17.23
N LYS A 99 7.69 1.10 -17.94
CA LYS A 99 7.14 -0.12 -18.56
C LYS A 99 6.79 -1.13 -17.47
N TYR A 100 7.69 -1.33 -16.52
CA TYR A 100 7.47 -2.15 -15.34
C TYR A 100 6.24 -1.70 -14.56
N LEU A 101 6.09 -0.40 -14.28
CA LEU A 101 4.93 0.09 -13.55
C LEU A 101 3.60 -0.11 -14.31
N ILE A 102 3.60 0.00 -15.64
CA ILE A 102 2.39 -0.26 -16.44
C ILE A 102 2.00 -1.74 -16.33
N LEU A 103 2.96 -2.64 -16.57
CA LEU A 103 2.72 -4.08 -16.48
C LEU A 103 2.26 -4.48 -15.07
N LEU A 104 2.94 -3.96 -14.05
CA LEU A 104 2.58 -4.22 -12.66
C LEU A 104 1.15 -3.76 -12.32
N ALA A 105 0.69 -2.63 -12.88
CA ALA A 105 -0.67 -2.16 -12.66
C ALA A 105 -1.71 -3.05 -13.35
N GLU A 106 -1.39 -3.64 -14.49
CA GLU A 106 -2.25 -4.58 -15.22
C GLU A 106 -2.34 -5.92 -14.48
N GLU A 107 -1.20 -6.47 -14.04
CA GLU A 107 -1.11 -7.74 -13.31
C GLU A 107 -1.75 -7.66 -11.92
N GLN A 108 -1.69 -6.49 -11.26
CA GLN A 108 -2.14 -6.31 -9.88
C GLN A 108 -3.50 -5.62 -9.78
N LYS A 109 -4.31 -5.66 -10.83
CA LYS A 109 -5.63 -5.01 -10.86
C LYS A 109 -6.51 -5.45 -9.69
N GLU A 110 -6.61 -6.75 -9.44
CA GLU A 110 -7.39 -7.30 -8.33
C GLU A 110 -6.86 -6.80 -6.97
N THR A 111 -5.55 -6.83 -6.76
CA THR A 111 -4.90 -6.28 -5.56
C THR A 111 -5.27 -4.81 -5.33
N VAL A 112 -5.32 -4.00 -6.40
CA VAL A 112 -5.73 -2.58 -6.32
C VAL A 112 -7.21 -2.46 -5.95
N ASP A 113 -8.08 -3.28 -6.53
CA ASP A 113 -9.52 -3.23 -6.26
C ASP A 113 -9.85 -3.67 -4.83
N ILE A 114 -9.17 -4.71 -4.32
CA ILE A 114 -9.25 -5.12 -2.90
C ILE A 114 -8.74 -3.99 -2.00
N PHE A 115 -7.62 -3.35 -2.35
CA PHE A 115 -7.11 -2.25 -1.54
C PHE A 115 -8.10 -1.08 -1.47
N LYS A 116 -8.75 -0.75 -2.59
CA LYS A 116 -9.82 0.26 -2.63
C LYS A 116 -10.97 -0.11 -1.70
N ALA A 117 -11.44 -1.35 -1.74
CA ALA A 117 -12.52 -1.82 -0.85
C ALA A 117 -12.13 -1.74 0.63
N VAL A 118 -10.91 -2.19 0.98
CA VAL A 118 -10.35 -2.10 2.34
C VAL A 118 -10.27 -0.64 2.81
N LEU A 119 -9.75 0.27 1.97
CA LEU A 119 -9.65 1.69 2.31
C LEU A 119 -11.02 2.34 2.47
N LYS A 120 -11.97 2.03 1.58
CA LYS A 120 -13.34 2.52 1.64
C LYS A 120 -14.00 2.12 2.96
N ARG A 121 -13.98 0.83 3.28
CA ARG A 121 -14.54 0.28 4.53
C ARG A 121 -13.86 0.90 5.76
N PHE A 122 -12.53 0.90 5.78
CA PHE A 122 -11.75 1.48 6.87
C PHE A 122 -12.14 2.95 7.14
N VAL A 123 -12.29 3.76 6.09
CA VAL A 123 -12.68 5.17 6.24
C VAL A 123 -14.15 5.30 6.66
N SER A 124 -15.06 4.47 6.12
CA SER A 124 -16.46 4.41 6.58
C SER A 124 -16.55 4.11 8.07
N ASP A 125 -15.86 3.08 8.54
CA ASP A 125 -15.87 2.65 9.94
C ASP A 125 -15.39 3.77 10.87
N LEU A 126 -14.37 4.55 10.47
CA LEU A 126 -13.91 5.70 11.24
C LEU A 126 -14.96 6.82 11.30
N ILE A 127 -15.66 7.09 10.20
CA ILE A 127 -16.72 8.10 10.14
C ILE A 127 -17.92 7.66 10.99
N GLU A 128 -18.33 6.40 10.88
CA GLU A 128 -19.42 5.81 11.68
C GLU A 128 -19.10 5.80 13.18
N ALA A 129 -17.84 5.58 13.55
CA ALA A 129 -17.36 5.70 14.92
C ALA A 129 -17.31 7.16 15.45
N GLY A 130 -17.74 8.15 14.65
CA GLY A 130 -17.81 9.55 15.05
C GLY A 130 -16.47 10.28 15.02
N VAL A 131 -15.47 9.77 14.29
CA VAL A 131 -14.19 10.50 14.10
C VAL A 131 -14.46 11.76 13.29
N SER A 132 -14.14 12.91 13.88
CA SER A 132 -14.30 14.19 13.18
C SER A 132 -13.44 14.24 11.92
N THR A 133 -13.95 14.88 10.87
CA THR A 133 -13.24 15.08 9.60
C THR A 133 -11.88 15.77 9.77
N ASN A 134 -11.73 16.59 10.81
CA ASN A 134 -10.45 17.24 11.16
C ASN A 134 -9.42 16.26 11.76
N ARG A 135 -9.87 15.20 12.46
CA ARG A 135 -8.99 14.17 13.07
C ARG A 135 -8.74 12.99 12.15
N LEU A 136 -9.58 12.81 11.15
CA LEU A 136 -9.58 11.66 10.25
C LEU A 136 -8.23 11.45 9.53
N PRO A 137 -7.54 12.47 8.97
CA PRO A 137 -6.24 12.27 8.35
C PRO A 137 -5.18 11.71 9.31
N GLN A 138 -5.18 12.17 10.57
CA GLN A 138 -4.26 11.69 11.58
C GLN A 138 -4.59 10.25 11.97
N MET A 139 -5.87 9.91 12.14
CA MET A 139 -6.31 8.55 12.47
C MET A 139 -5.96 7.56 11.35
N ILE A 140 -6.17 7.95 10.09
CA ILE A 140 -5.79 7.18 8.91
C ILE A 140 -4.28 6.90 8.91
N TYR A 141 -3.46 7.94 9.11
CA TYR A 141 -2.02 7.76 9.13
C TYR A 141 -1.55 6.91 10.31
N MET A 142 -2.13 7.08 11.49
CA MET A 142 -1.82 6.25 12.66
C MET A 142 -2.16 4.78 12.40
N GLN A 143 -3.32 4.50 11.79
CA GLN A 143 -3.69 3.13 11.47
C GLN A 143 -2.79 2.53 10.39
N GLN A 144 -2.40 3.31 9.37
CA GLN A 144 -1.40 2.88 8.40
C GLN A 144 -0.10 2.46 9.09
N LEU A 145 0.42 3.28 10.02
CA LEU A 145 1.63 2.94 10.76
C LEU A 145 1.45 1.72 11.64
N ASN A 146 0.29 1.56 12.29
CA ASN A 146 -0.04 0.37 13.08
C ASN A 146 -0.04 -0.89 12.22
N SER A 147 -0.62 -0.84 11.02
CA SER A 147 -0.62 -1.97 10.08
C SER A 147 0.79 -2.37 9.63
N PHE A 148 1.73 -1.43 9.56
CA PHE A 148 3.14 -1.70 9.24
C PHE A 148 3.99 -2.12 10.43
N SER A 149 3.49 -2.04 11.67
CA SER A 149 4.30 -2.28 12.87
C SER A 149 4.81 -3.72 13.01
N SER A 150 4.13 -4.68 12.39
CA SER A 150 4.53 -6.09 12.28
C SER A 150 5.62 -6.34 11.24
N ILE A 151 5.83 -5.41 10.30
CA ILE A 151 6.76 -5.54 9.17
C ILE A 151 8.00 -4.67 9.39
N ILE A 152 7.80 -3.47 9.93
CA ILE A 152 8.85 -2.53 10.28
C ILE A 152 8.77 -2.32 11.80
N PRO A 153 9.58 -3.07 12.58
CA PRO A 153 9.57 -2.93 14.02
C PRO A 153 9.82 -1.48 14.45
N SER A 154 9.07 -1.03 15.45
CA SER A 154 9.15 0.34 15.97
C SER A 154 8.95 1.44 14.91
N ILE A 155 8.19 1.21 13.84
CA ILE A 155 7.91 2.23 12.79
C ILE A 155 7.41 3.58 13.37
N MET A 156 6.66 3.52 14.47
CA MET A 156 6.20 4.70 15.21
C MET A 156 7.34 5.60 15.73
N LYS A 157 8.52 5.03 15.99
CA LYS A 157 9.73 5.74 16.45
C LYS A 157 10.81 5.81 15.36
N ASN A 158 10.77 4.93 14.36
CA ASN A 158 11.73 4.85 13.26
C ASN A 158 11.38 5.83 12.12
N GLU A 159 12.00 7.00 12.11
CA GLU A 159 11.79 8.01 11.05
C GLU A 159 12.17 7.51 9.65
N LYS A 160 13.23 6.70 9.53
CA LYS A 160 13.65 6.11 8.25
C LYS A 160 12.57 5.18 7.71
N GLY A 161 12.00 4.33 8.57
CA GLY A 161 10.88 3.46 8.24
C GLY A 161 9.64 4.23 7.81
N ARG A 162 9.27 5.29 8.54
CA ARG A 162 8.13 6.14 8.14
C ARG A 162 8.33 6.84 6.79
N LYS A 163 9.56 7.25 6.48
CA LYS A 163 9.90 7.90 5.20
C LYS A 163 9.75 6.97 4.00
N LEU A 164 9.78 5.65 4.19
CA LEU A 164 9.50 4.68 3.13
C LEU A 164 8.04 4.70 2.68
N LEU A 165 7.12 5.25 3.46
CA LEU A 165 5.69 5.18 3.19
C LEU A 165 5.14 6.49 2.64
N ILE A 166 4.35 6.37 1.58
CA ILE A 166 3.43 7.41 1.16
C ILE A 166 2.24 7.37 2.12
N ARG A 167 1.93 8.52 2.73
CA ARG A 167 0.77 8.64 3.62
C ARG A 167 -0.52 8.42 2.83
N ILE A 168 -1.45 7.67 3.42
CA ILE A 168 -2.84 7.65 2.95
C ILE A 168 -3.43 9.03 3.23
N GLU A 169 -3.72 9.76 2.17
CA GLU A 169 -4.29 11.11 2.16
C GLU A 169 -5.28 11.20 1.00
N PHE A 170 -6.36 11.94 1.21
CA PHE A 170 -7.45 12.13 0.26
C PHE A 170 -7.42 13.61 -0.15
N HIS A 171 -6.97 13.93 -1.37
CA HIS A 171 -6.68 15.32 -1.77
C HIS A 171 -7.95 16.21 -1.90
N ASN A 172 -7.82 17.46 -1.40
CA ASN A 172 -8.48 18.76 -1.67
C ASN A 172 -9.99 18.90 -1.91
N SER A 173 -10.74 17.85 -1.69
CA SER A 173 -12.03 17.93 -1.01
C SER A 173 -12.19 16.54 -0.43
N PHE A 174 -12.36 16.43 0.89
CA PHE A 174 -12.58 15.14 1.52
C PHE A 174 -13.65 14.33 0.75
N PHE A 175 -14.67 15.04 0.24
CA PHE A 175 -15.72 14.55 -0.65
C PHE A 175 -15.32 14.20 -2.10
N GLY A 176 -14.27 14.76 -2.68
CA GLY A 176 -13.91 14.57 -4.10
C GLY A 176 -13.19 13.26 -4.41
N SER A 177 -12.36 12.77 -3.49
CA SER A 177 -11.74 11.42 -3.60
C SER A 177 -12.46 10.36 -2.77
N LEU A 178 -13.20 10.73 -1.71
CA LEU A 178 -14.30 9.87 -1.24
C LEU A 178 -15.25 9.58 -2.40
N LYS A 179 -15.56 10.56 -3.26
CA LYS A 179 -16.36 10.30 -4.46
C LYS A 179 -15.78 9.18 -5.34
N SER A 180 -14.47 9.00 -5.47
CA SER A 180 -13.90 7.90 -6.27
C SER A 180 -13.93 6.54 -5.55
N LEU A 181 -13.69 6.52 -4.24
CA LEU A 181 -13.87 5.32 -3.40
C LEU A 181 -15.34 4.91 -3.23
N PHE A 182 -16.26 5.88 -3.32
CA PHE A 182 -17.71 5.73 -3.14
C PHE A 182 -18.48 5.98 -4.45
N LYS A 183 -17.83 5.88 -5.62
CA LYS A 183 -18.54 5.93 -6.91
C LYS A 183 -19.57 4.79 -6.91
N LEU A 184 -20.82 5.13 -6.60
CA LEU A 184 -21.97 4.32 -6.99
C LEU A 184 -21.92 4.18 -8.52
N PRO A 185 -22.23 3.01 -9.09
CA PRO A 185 -22.48 2.91 -10.51
C PRO A 185 -23.54 3.97 -10.82
N ILE A 186 -23.20 4.93 -11.68
CA ILE A 186 -24.21 5.83 -12.24
C ILE A 186 -25.12 4.90 -13.03
N GLY A 187 -26.33 4.69 -12.51
CA GLY A 187 -27.35 3.88 -13.17
C GLY A 187 -27.49 4.32 -14.61
N GLY A 188 -27.28 3.36 -15.52
CA GLY A 188 -27.90 3.35 -16.84
C GLY A 188 -29.26 2.67 -16.72
#